data_AF-A0A383BKQ4-F1
#
_entry.id   AF-A0A383BKQ4-F1
#
_cell.length_a   1.000
_cell.length_b   1.000
_cell.length_c   1.000
_cell.angle_alpha   90.00
_cell.angle_beta   90.00
_cell.angle_gamma   90.00
#
_symmetry.space_group_name_H-M   'P 1'
#
loop_
_entity.id
_entity.type
_entity.pdbx_description
1 polymer ?
#
loop_
_entity_poly.entity_id
_entity_poly.type
_entity_poly.pdbx_seq_one_letter_code
_entity_poly.pdbx_strand_id
1 'polypeptide(L)' 'MGLLENKFNDNIIVEKLDKLLSWSRSTSPWFFQFGTACCAIEMMAAAASRHDLMRIGIIPRSSPRQADVMIVAGTVTM' A
#
# COMPACT_ATOMS: atom_id res chain seq x y z
N MET A 1 -3.17 3.10 -12.36
CA MET A 1 -2.18 4.17 -12.56
C MET A 1 -0.92 3.49 -13.04
N GLY A 2 -0.80 3.38 -14.36
CA GLY A 2 0.30 2.68 -15.00
C GLY A 2 1.61 3.44 -14.83
N LEU A 3 2.70 2.74 -14.53
CA LEU A 3 4.03 3.35 -14.49
C LEU A 3 4.51 3.70 -15.92
N LEU A 4 3.95 3.03 -16.92
CA LEU A 4 4.35 3.13 -18.34
C LEU A 4 3.34 3.92 -19.19
N GLU A 5 2.22 4.29 -18.61
CA GLU A 5 1.17 5.09 -19.24
C GLU A 5 1.77 6.45 -19.65
N ASN A 6 1.78 6.76 -20.96
CA ASN A 6 2.34 7.96 -21.61
C ASN A 6 3.87 8.00 -21.87
N LYS A 7 4.64 6.94 -21.60
CA LYS A 7 6.10 6.92 -21.90
C LYS A 7 6.48 6.23 -23.22
N PHE A 8 5.60 5.41 -23.77
CA PHE A 8 5.83 4.65 -25.01
C PHE A 8 4.58 4.70 -25.89
N ASN A 9 4.74 4.52 -27.21
CA ASN A 9 3.59 4.27 -28.10
C ASN A 9 2.87 3.00 -27.62
N ASP A 10 1.55 3.09 -27.47
CA ASP A 10 0.72 2.02 -26.93
C ASP A 10 0.80 0.78 -27.82
N ASN A 11 1.60 -0.18 -27.37
CA ASN A 11 1.78 -1.49 -27.99
C ASN A 11 1.13 -2.55 -27.09
N ILE A 12 0.57 -3.60 -27.70
CA ILE A 12 -0.08 -4.73 -27.00
C ILE A 12 0.81 -5.35 -25.90
N ILE A 13 2.14 -5.29 -26.08
CA ILE A 13 3.12 -5.79 -25.11
C ILE A 13 3.24 -4.85 -23.91
N VAL A 14 3.30 -3.54 -24.15
CA VAL A 14 3.47 -2.51 -23.10
C VAL A 14 2.23 -2.45 -22.21
N GLU A 15 1.04 -2.54 -22.81
CA GLU A 15 -0.23 -2.56 -22.06
C GLU A 15 -0.31 -3.77 -21.10
N LYS A 16 0.04 -4.97 -21.59
CA LYS A 16 0.04 -6.18 -20.76
C LYS A 16 1.06 -6.09 -19.62
N LEU A 17 2.23 -5.52 -19.89
CA LEU A 17 3.26 -5.32 -18.86
C LEU A 17 2.81 -4.30 -17.81
N ASP A 18 2.24 -3.19 -18.23
CA ASP A 18 1.76 -2.15 -17.32
C ASP A 18 0.60 -2.65 -16.44
N LYS A 19 -0.29 -3.45 -17.01
CA LYS A 19 -1.35 -4.15 -16.27
C LYS A 19 -0.78 -5.11 -15.22
N LEU A 20 0.24 -5.87 -15.57
CA LEU A 20 0.90 -6.81 -14.64
C LEU A 20 1.62 -6.07 -13.50
N LEU A 21 2.34 -4.99 -13.81
CA LEU A 21 3.02 -4.16 -12.81
C LEU A 21 2.02 -3.47 -11.87
N SER A 22 0.94 -2.90 -12.43
CA SER A 22 -0.11 -2.27 -11.65
C SER A 22 -0.81 -3.26 -10.72
N TRP A 23 -1.12 -4.46 -11.22
CA TRP A 23 -1.71 -5.54 -10.42
C TRP A 23 -0.79 -5.99 -9.29
N SER A 24 0.51 -6.15 -9.57
CA SER A 24 1.50 -6.52 -8.56
C SER A 24 1.55 -5.50 -7.42
N ARG A 25 1.61 -4.21 -7.73
CA ARG A 25 1.67 -3.13 -6.73
C ARG A 25 0.36 -2.97 -5.94
N SER A 26 -0.79 -3.20 -6.56
CA SER A 26 -2.08 -3.10 -5.87
C SER A 26 -2.36 -4.29 -4.94
N THR A 27 -1.76 -5.45 -5.21
CA THR A 27 -2.02 -6.69 -4.47
C THR A 27 -1.11 -6.86 -3.24
N SER A 28 -0.01 -6.12 -3.15
CA SER A 28 0.91 -6.19 -1.99
C SER A 28 1.41 -4.84 -1.48
N PRO A 29 0.53 -3.92 -1.04
CA PRO A 29 1.00 -2.65 -0.48
C PRO A 29 1.54 -2.84 0.93
N TRP A 30 2.81 -2.51 1.16
CA TRP A 30 3.41 -2.55 2.49
C TRP A 30 3.19 -1.20 3.18
N PHE A 31 2.48 -1.20 4.30
CA PHE A 31 2.13 0.04 4.99
C PHE A 31 3.10 0.34 6.13
N PHE A 32 3.38 1.62 6.32
CA PHE A 32 4.17 2.11 7.43
C PHE A 32 3.31 2.15 8.69
N GLN A 33 3.75 1.46 9.75
CA GLN A 33 3.05 1.42 11.03
C GLN A 33 3.18 2.78 11.75
N PHE A 34 2.33 3.73 11.38
CA PHE A 34 2.34 5.09 11.92
C PHE A 34 1.01 5.42 12.62
N GLY A 35 1.03 5.33 13.95
CA GLY A 35 -0.11 5.67 14.80
C GLY A 35 0.14 6.99 15.54
N THR A 36 -0.63 8.03 15.21
CA THR A 36 -0.46 9.36 15.82
C THR A 36 -1.41 9.60 16.98
N ALA A 37 -2.63 9.04 16.93
CA ALA A 37 -3.63 9.18 17.98
C ALA A 37 -4.51 7.92 18.09
N CYS A 38 -5.79 8.10 18.42
CA CYS A 38 -6.74 7.01 18.65
C CYS A 38 -6.98 6.10 17.44
N CYS A 39 -6.85 6.55 16.20
CA CYS A 39 -7.00 5.66 15.03
C CYS A 39 -5.88 4.62 14.92
N ALA A 40 -4.80 4.72 15.72
CA ALA A 40 -3.76 3.71 15.78
C ALA A 40 -4.29 2.34 16.25
N ILE A 41 -5.24 2.32 17.22
CA ILE A 41 -5.82 1.06 17.71
C ILE A 41 -6.75 0.41 16.69
N GLU A 42 -7.40 1.22 15.85
CA GLU A 42 -8.22 0.73 14.74
C GLU A 42 -7.34 0.08 13.66
N MET A 43 -6.21 0.71 13.35
CA MET A 43 -5.21 0.14 12.44
C MET A 43 -4.63 -1.19 12.98
N MET A 44 -4.38 -1.29 14.29
CA MET A 44 -3.97 -2.54 14.94
C MET A 44 -5.07 -3.61 14.91
N ALA A 45 -6.33 -3.23 15.15
CA ALA A 45 -7.47 -4.13 15.08
C ALA A 45 -7.76 -4.62 13.65
N ALA A 46 -7.42 -3.83 12.63
CA ALA A 46 -7.46 -4.24 11.24
C ALA A 46 -6.35 -5.28 10.94
N ALA A 47 -5.14 -5.10 11.49
CA ALA A 47 -4.08 -6.09 11.35
C ALA A 47 -4.28 -7.35 12.21
N ALA A 48 -5.16 -7.31 13.22
CA ALA A 48 -5.44 -8.44 14.10
C ALA A 48 -6.25 -9.55 13.40
N SER A 49 -6.32 -10.72 14.04
CA SER A 49 -6.89 -11.96 13.50
C SER A 49 -8.32 -11.86 12.95
N ARG A 50 -9.12 -10.90 13.42
CA ARG A 50 -10.50 -10.72 12.95
C ARG A 50 -10.58 -10.22 11.51
N HIS A 51 -9.69 -9.30 11.12
CA HIS A 51 -9.72 -8.68 9.79
C HIS A 51 -8.51 -9.10 8.93
N ASP A 52 -7.38 -9.43 9.57
CA ASP A 52 -6.15 -9.96 8.98
C ASP A 52 -5.76 -9.28 7.67
N LEU A 53 -5.22 -8.07 7.78
CA LEU A 53 -4.69 -7.32 6.64
C LEU A 53 -3.58 -8.09 5.88
N MET A 54 -2.85 -8.99 6.55
CA MET A 54 -1.77 -9.73 5.90
C MET A 54 -2.31 -10.72 4.85
N ARG A 55 -3.56 -11.19 5.01
CA ARG A 55 -4.25 -12.03 4.02
C ARG A 55 -4.41 -11.36 2.66
N ILE A 56 -4.58 -10.04 2.63
CA ILE A 56 -4.74 -9.28 1.38
C ILE A 56 -3.41 -8.69 0.88
N GLY A 57 -2.28 -9.19 1.39
CA GLY A 57 -0.94 -8.76 0.98
C GLY A 57 -0.45 -7.48 1.65
N ILE A 58 -1.18 -6.98 2.66
CA ILE A 58 -0.86 -5.75 3.38
C ILE A 58 -0.02 -6.08 4.61
N ILE A 59 1.27 -5.77 4.55
CA ILE A 59 2.24 -6.10 5.59
C ILE A 59 2.64 -4.84 6.36
N PRO A 60 2.59 -4.84 7.71
CA PRO A 60 3.11 -3.74 8.50
C PRO A 60 4.63 -3.72 8.45
N ARG A 61 5.21 -2.59 8.02
CA ARG A 61 6.65 -2.33 8.12
C ARG A 61 6.91 -1.18 9.08
N SER A 62 7.89 -1.37 9.97
CA SER A 62 8.29 -0.39 10.98
C SER A 62 9.29 0.64 10.48
N SER A 63 9.83 0.47 9.26
CA SER A 63 10.77 1.42 8.67
C SER A 63 10.15 2.08 7.44
N PRO A 64 10.21 3.43 7.33
CA PRO A 64 9.58 4.15 6.22
C PRO A 64 10.29 3.88 4.89
N ARG A 65 11.58 3.49 4.92
CA ARG A 65 12.34 3.14 3.71
C ARG A 65 11.92 1.83 3.06
N GLN A 66 11.24 0.97 3.82
CA GLN A 66 10.76 -0.33 3.33
C GLN A 66 9.25 -0.35 3.11
N ALA A 67 8.54 0.72 3.45
CA ALA A 67 7.10 0.81 3.26
C ALA A 67 6.79 1.55 1.96
N ASP A 68 5.72 1.14 1.28
CA ASP A 68 5.23 1.76 0.05
C ASP A 68 4.11 2.77 0.30
N VAL A 69 3.36 2.59 1.39
CA VAL A 69 2.20 3.41 1.74
C VAL A 69 2.33 3.90 3.19
N MET A 70 2.04 5.19 3.43
CA MET A 70 1.97 5.76 4.77
C MET A 70 0.53 6.05 5.15
N ILE A 71 0.04 5.40 6.20
CA ILE A 71 -1.29 5.65 6.76
C ILE A 71 -1.14 6.60 7.94
N VAL A 72 -1.79 7.76 7.90
CA VAL A 72 -1.79 8.72 9.01
C VAL A 72 -2.97 8.39 9.93
N ALA A 73 -2.72 7.51 10.91
CA ALA A 73 -3.76 7.01 11.79
C ALA A 73 -3.94 7.88 13.05
N GLY A 74 -4.49 9.07 12.86
CA GLY A 74 -4.89 9.99 13.95
C GLY A 74 -4.59 11.46 13.67
N THR A 75 -4.80 12.31 14.66
CA THR A 75 -4.59 13.76 14.56
C THR A 75 -3.12 14.11 14.38
N VAL A 76 -2.81 15.05 13.48
CA VAL A 76 -1.48 15.64 13.29
C VAL A 76 -1.50 17.05 13.84
N THR A 77 -0.62 17.34 14.80
CA THR A 77 -0.48 18.67 15.43
C THR A 77 0.66 19.46 14.78
N MET A 78 0.62 20.79 14.89
CA MET A 78 1.71 21.69 14.46
C MET A 78 2.87 21.72 15.44
#